data_AF-A0A354FDW8-F1
#
_entry.id   AF-A0A354FDW8-F1
#
_cell.length_a   1.000
_cell.length_b   1.000
_cell.length_c   1.000
_cell.angle_alpha   90.00
_cell.angle_beta   90.00
_cell.angle_gamma   90.00
#
_symmetry.space_group_name_H-M   'P 1'
#
loop_
_entity.id
_entity.type
_entity.pdbx_description
1 polymer ?
#
loop_
_entity_poly.entity_id
_entity_poly.type
_entity_poly.pdbx_seq_one_letter_code
_entity_poly.pdbx_strand_id
1 'polypeptide(L)' 'MRYTPAQLEVRLAILLHDVAKPRCYSRGDDGRGHFYGHHVVGAEMAEEILRRLHYSNQIIKDVVILVREHMLELKMGPG' A
#
# COMPACT_ATOMS: atom_id res chain seq x y z
N MET A 1 16.08 16.46 -1.36
CA MET A 1 14.68 16.37 -0.89
C MET A 1 13.78 17.40 -1.61
N ARG A 2 13.86 17.51 -2.95
CA ARG A 2 13.27 18.62 -3.74
C ARG A 2 12.27 18.17 -4.82
N TYR A 3 12.03 16.85 -4.96
CA TYR A 3 11.26 16.27 -6.08
C TYR A 3 10.04 15.45 -5.64
N THR A 4 9.69 15.45 -4.36
CA THR A 4 8.48 14.77 -3.88
C THR A 4 7.54 15.84 -3.32
N PRO A 5 6.39 16.08 -3.96
CA PRO A 5 5.34 16.92 -3.40
C PRO A 5 5.12 16.57 -1.92
N ALA A 6 4.91 17.57 -1.08
CA ALA A 6 4.64 17.35 0.35
C ALA A 6 3.20 16.86 0.58
N GLN A 7 2.75 15.90 -0.22
CA GLN A 7 1.46 15.24 -0.07
C GLN A 7 1.63 14.11 0.94
N LEU A 8 1.00 14.28 2.10
CA LEU A 8 1.18 13.39 3.24
C LEU A 8 0.63 11.99 2.94
N GLU A 9 -0.53 11.92 2.29
CA GLU A 9 -1.25 10.71 1.91
C GLU A 9 -0.38 9.83 1.02
N VAL A 10 0.25 10.42 0.01
CA VAL A 10 1.17 9.69 -0.91
C VAL A 10 2.39 9.16 -0.16
N ARG A 11 2.95 9.94 0.77
CA ARG A 11 4.11 9.51 1.57
C ARG A 11 3.76 8.37 2.53
N LEU A 12 2.59 8.46 3.18
CA LEU A 12 2.08 7.40 4.04
C LEU A 12 1.76 6.14 3.23
N ALA A 13 1.16 6.27 2.05
CA ALA A 13 0.91 5.15 1.15
C ALA A 13 2.20 4.46 0.72
N ILE A 14 3.22 5.21 0.31
CA ILE A 14 4.54 4.63 -0.04
C ILE A 14 5.20 3.98 1.18
N LEU A 15 5.06 4.55 2.38
CA LEU A 15 5.58 3.91 3.60
C LEU A 15 4.89 2.57 3.88
N LEU A 16 3.60 2.43 3.56
CA LEU A 16 2.76 1.30 3.95
C LEU A 16 2.43 0.31 2.82
N HIS A 17 2.75 0.60 1.55
CA HIS A 17 2.26 -0.16 0.38
C HIS A 17 2.50 -1.66 0.46
N ASP A 18 3.65 -2.06 1.02
CA ASP A 18 4.08 -3.46 1.13
C ASP A 18 4.02 -4.01 2.56
N VAL A 19 3.35 -3.33 3.49
CA VAL A 19 3.38 -3.64 4.93
C VAL A 19 2.94 -5.09 5.25
N ALA A 20 2.10 -5.70 4.39
CA ALA A 20 1.62 -7.06 4.56
C ALA A 20 2.46 -8.14 3.87
N LYS A 21 3.53 -7.81 3.12
CA LYS A 21 4.39 -8.81 2.46
C LYS A 21 4.82 -9.94 3.41
N PRO A 22 5.31 -9.69 4.64
CA PRO A 22 5.70 -10.76 5.55
C PRO A 22 4.53 -11.68 5.95
N ARG A 23 3.31 -11.14 6.08
CA ARG A 23 2.11 -11.92 6.44
C ARG A 23 1.58 -12.76 5.27
N CYS A 24 1.79 -12.29 4.05
CA CYS A 24 1.33 -12.94 2.83
C CYS A 24 2.40 -13.79 2.14
N TYR A 25 3.55 -14.00 2.78
CA TYR A 25 4.61 -14.83 2.22
C TYR A 25 4.15 -16.29 2.09
N SER A 26 4.28 -16.84 0.90
CA SER A 26 4.18 -18.27 0.63
C SER A 26 5.37 -18.73 -0.20
N ARG A 27 5.71 -20.02 -0.11
CA ARG A 27 6.77 -20.62 -0.92
C ARG A 27 6.15 -21.60 -1.91
N GLY A 28 6.41 -21.39 -3.20
CA GLY A 28 6.01 -22.30 -4.26
C GLY A 28 6.86 -23.57 -4.29
N ASP A 29 6.38 -24.56 -5.03
CA ASP A 29 7.07 -25.85 -5.22
C ASP A 29 8.41 -25.71 -5.97
N ASP A 30 8.57 -24.62 -6.73
CA ASP A 30 9.83 -24.23 -7.40
C ASP A 30 10.83 -23.54 -6.46
N GLY A 31 10.48 -23.41 -5.18
CA GLY A 31 11.28 -22.74 -4.16
C GLY A 31 11.17 -21.21 -4.16
N ARG A 32 10.36 -20.60 -5.04
CA ARG A 32 10.21 -19.14 -5.11
C ARG A 32 9.23 -18.62 -4.07
N GLY A 33 9.51 -17.42 -3.56
CA GLY A 33 8.64 -16.70 -2.65
C GLY A 33 7.55 -15.93 -3.38
N HIS A 34 6.32 -15.99 -2.88
CA HIS A 34 5.18 -15.24 -3.38
C HIS A 34 4.53 -14.42 -2.26
N PHE A 35 3.82 -13.37 -2.66
CA PHE A 35 3.13 -12.44 -1.75
C PHE A 35 1.70 -12.19 -2.23
N TYR A 36 0.95 -13.26 -2.50
CA TYR A 36 -0.39 -13.14 -3.08
C TYR A 36 -1.34 -12.40 -2.13
N GLY A 37 -2.11 -11.46 -2.68
CA GLY A 37 -3.11 -10.70 -1.92
C GLY A 37 -2.54 -9.67 -0.93
N HIS A 38 -1.22 -9.45 -0.87
CA HIS A 38 -0.62 -8.53 0.11
C HIS A 38 -1.13 -7.09 0.01
N HIS A 39 -1.57 -6.63 -1.16
CA HIS A 39 -2.17 -5.31 -1.34
C HIS A 39 -3.52 -5.19 -0.61
N VAL A 40 -4.32 -6.25 -0.55
CA VAL A 40 -5.60 -6.27 0.19
C VAL A 40 -5.35 -6.31 1.69
N VAL A 41 -4.53 -7.25 2.16
CA VAL A 41 -4.17 -7.36 3.58
C VAL A 41 -3.41 -6.13 4.06
N GLY A 42 -2.58 -5.54 3.19
CA GLY A 42 -1.85 -4.31 3.45
C GLY A 42 -2.77 -3.11 3.64
N ALA A 43 -3.87 -3.03 2.87
CA ALA A 43 -4.87 -1.98 3.02
C ALA A 43 -5.60 -2.07 4.37
N GLU A 44 -5.97 -3.28 4.80
CA GLU A 44 -6.57 -3.53 6.12
C GLU A 44 -5.60 -3.14 7.25
N MET A 45 -4.33 -3.56 7.13
CA MET A 45 -3.28 -3.18 8.09
C MET A 45 -3.02 -1.67 8.11
N ALA A 46 -3.02 -1.01 6.96
CA ALA A 46 -2.84 0.44 6.88
C ALA A 46 -3.98 1.18 7.59
N GLU A 47 -5.22 0.72 7.46
CA GLU A 47 -6.35 1.28 8.19
C GLU A 47 -6.15 1.16 9.70
N GLU A 48 -5.82 -0.03 10.21
CA GLU A 48 -5.56 -0.27 11.64
C GLU A 48 -4.43 0.60 12.19
N ILE A 49 -3.31 0.68 11.46
CA ILE A 49 -2.13 1.47 11.83
C ILE A 49 -2.49 2.96 11.92
N LEU A 50 -3.16 3.50 10.91
CA LEU A 50 -3.46 4.93 10.84
C LEU A 50 -4.57 5.33 11.83
N ARG A 51 -5.54 4.45 12.10
CA ARG A 51 -6.52 4.63 13.18
C ARG A 51 -5.83 4.70 14.55
N ARG A 52 -4.88 3.79 14.83
CA ARG A 52 -4.09 3.80 16.07
C ARG A 52 -3.22 5.05 16.23
N LEU A 53 -2.79 5.64 15.11
CA LEU A 53 -2.03 6.90 15.09
C LEU A 53 -2.92 8.14 15.09
N HIS A 54 -4.25 7.99 15.19
CA HIS A 54 -5.22 9.09 15.24
C HIS A 54 -5.20 10.02 14.01
N TYR A 55 -4.90 9.49 12.81
CA TYR A 55 -5.09 10.24 11.57
C TYR A 55 -6.58 10.50 11.29
N SER A 56 -6.88 11.52 10.48
CA SER A 56 -8.25 11.82 10.07
C SER A 56 -8.83 10.69 9.21
N ASN A 57 -10.14 10.49 9.27
CA ASN A 57 -10.84 9.50 8.43
C ASN A 57 -10.58 9.71 6.93
N GLN A 58 -10.38 10.97 6.51
CA GLN A 58 -10.06 11.30 5.12
C GLN A 58 -8.68 10.79 4.72
N ILE A 59 -7.64 11.08 5.52
CA ILE A 59 -6.27 10.57 5.27
C ILE A 59 -6.27 9.04 5.28
N ILE A 60 -6.95 8.42 6.25
CA ILE A 60 -7.06 6.96 6.33
C ILE A 60 -7.64 6.41 5.02
N LYS A 61 -8.78 6.94 4.57
CA LYS A 61 -9.45 6.51 3.34
C LYS A 61 -8.53 6.62 2.12
N ASP A 62 -7.87 7.76 1.95
CA ASP A 62 -7.02 8.00 0.80
C ASP A 62 -5.79 7.08 0.79
N VAL A 63 -5.14 6.90 1.94
CA VAL A 63 -4.00 5.98 2.07
C VAL A 63 -4.42 4.54 1.84
N VAL A 64 -5.55 4.10 2.41
CA VAL A 64 -6.06 2.72 2.24
C VAL A 64 -6.34 2.41 0.77
N ILE A 65 -6.93 3.35 0.01
CA ILE A 65 -7.14 3.18 -1.43
C ILE A 65 -5.79 3.06 -2.16
N LEU A 66 -4.84 3.95 -1.89
CA LEU A 66 -3.53 3.93 -2.54
C LEU A 66 -2.76 2.64 -2.23
N VAL A 67 -2.81 2.13 -0.99
CA VAL A 67 -2.19 0.86 -0.62
C VAL A 67 -2.92 -0.31 -1.29
N ARG A 68 -4.25 -0.29 -1.39
CA ARG A 68 -5.00 -1.37 -2.04
C ARG A 68 -4.68 -1.48 -3.53
N GLU A 69 -4.56 -0.35 -4.22
CA GLU A 69 -4.41 -0.28 -5.67
C GLU A 69 -2.93 -0.16 -6.13
N HIS A 70 -1.95 -0.29 -5.23
CA HIS A 70 -0.54 -0.03 -5.56
C HIS A 70 0.05 -0.99 -6.61
N MET A 71 -0.60 -2.14 -6.84
CA MET A 71 -0.21 -3.13 -7.85
C MET A 71 -0.74 -2.78 -9.25
N LEU A 72 -1.60 -1.77 -9.36
CA LEU A 72 -2.33 -1.44 -10.58
C LEU A 72 -1.44 -0.60 -11.51
N GLU A 73 -1.10 -1.15 -12.67
CA GLU A 73 -0.36 -0.42 -13.70
C GLU A 73 -1.31 0.49 -14.48
N LEU A 74 -1.19 1.80 -14.27
CA LEU A 74 -1.90 2.79 -15.06
C LEU A 74 -1.29 2.86 -16.46
N LYS A 75 -2.00 2.33 -17.46
CA LYS A 75 -1.67 2.58 -18.87
C LYS A 75 -1.97 4.05 -19.17
N MET A 76 -0.94 4.83 -19.47
CA MET A 76 -1.15 6.15 -20.08
C MET A 76 -1.70 5.93 -21.49
N GLY A 77 -2.89 6.47 -21.79
CA GLY A 77 -3.46 6.44 -23.13
C GLY A 77 -2.55 7.17 -24.14
N PRO A 78 -2.73 6.95 -25.46
CA PRO A 78 -1.96 7.68 -26.46
C PRO A 78 -2.22 9.18 -26.26
N GLY A 79 -1.13 9.92 -26.05
CA GLY A 79 -1.14 11.38 -25.92
C GLY A 79 -1.40 12.10 -27.24
#